data_AF-A0A067MF18-F1
#
_entry.id   AF-A0A067MF18-F1
#
_cell.length_a   1.000
_cell.length_b   1.000
_cell.length_c   1.000
_cell.angle_alpha   90.00
_cell.angle_beta   90.00
_cell.angle_gamma   90.00
#
_symmetry.space_group_name_H-M   'P 1'
#
loop_
_entity.id
_entity.type
_entity.pdbx_description
1 polymer ?
#
loop_
_entity_poly.entity_id
_entity_poly.type
_entity_poly.pdbx_seq_one_letter_code
_entity_poly.pdbx_strand_id
1 'polypeptide(L)'
;MWGATADNGLYAPANKFPPSFKPTKQMLLLKRRIYGLVTQFRTGHAFTGEYYRHSVPDNPRSCTCGEPLETREHIMFVCPTYEEHRHLLEKVSPDHSSEEIFGTWPGIKHSRASSQ
;
A
#
# COMPACT_ATOMS: atom_id res chain seq x y z
N MET A 1 8.40 21.55 10.59
CA MET A 1 8.75 21.77 9.18
C MET A 1 8.44 20.49 8.43
N TRP A 2 7.66 20.54 7.34
CA TRP A 2 7.37 19.34 6.54
C TRP A 2 8.69 18.84 5.94
N GLY A 3 9.06 17.57 6.19
CA GLY A 3 10.40 17.01 5.92
C GLY A 3 11.22 16.61 7.16
N ALA A 4 10.68 16.76 8.37
CA ALA A 4 11.34 16.31 9.62
C ALA A 4 10.77 15.01 10.20
N THR A 5 9.77 14.40 9.55
CA THR A 5 9.23 13.09 9.94
C THR A 5 10.20 12.00 9.52
N ALA A 6 10.51 11.10 10.44
CA ALA A 6 11.36 9.95 10.15
C ALA A 6 10.78 9.13 8.98
N ASP A 7 11.66 8.62 8.11
CA ASP A 7 11.32 7.76 6.98
C ASP A 7 10.91 6.34 7.42
N ASN A 8 10.61 6.14 8.70
CA ASN A 8 10.23 4.87 9.29
C ASN A 8 8.83 4.92 9.93
N GLY A 9 8.22 3.74 10.06
CA GLY A 9 6.90 3.57 10.67
C GLY A 9 5.74 3.52 9.68
N LEU A 10 4.54 3.26 10.21
CA LEU A 10 3.34 2.91 9.45
C LEU A 10 2.98 3.93 8.35
N TYR A 11 3.20 5.21 8.64
CA TYR A 11 2.86 6.35 7.79
C TYR A 11 4.02 6.85 6.91
N ALA A 12 5.21 6.25 6.99
CA ALA A 12 6.38 6.67 6.21
C ALA A 12 6.11 6.80 4.70
N PRO A 13 5.33 5.92 4.06
CA PRO A 13 4.97 6.11 2.66
C PRO A 13 4.20 7.42 2.40
N ALA A 14 3.29 7.83 3.30
CA ALA A 14 2.54 9.07 3.15
C ALA A 14 3.40 10.33 3.38
N ASN A 15 4.44 10.25 4.20
CA ASN A 15 5.33 11.37 4.52
C ASN A 15 6.14 11.88 3.32
N LYS A 16 6.23 11.10 2.24
CA LYS A 16 6.93 11.48 1.00
C LYS A 16 6.13 12.44 0.10
N PHE A 17 4.85 12.74 0.43
CA PHE A 17 3.98 13.55 -0.41
C PHE A 17 3.55 14.86 0.26
N PRO A 18 3.80 16.04 -0.37
CA PRO A 18 3.50 17.31 0.27
C PRO A 18 2.02 17.40 0.64
N PRO A 19 1.71 17.96 1.83
CA PRO A 19 0.34 18.07 2.28
C PRO A 19 -0.40 18.96 1.29
N SER A 20 -1.55 18.49 0.83
CA SER A 20 -2.39 19.19 -0.11
C SER A 20 -3.84 19.03 0.31
N PHE A 21 -4.60 20.13 0.23
CA PHE A 21 -6.04 20.12 0.43
C PHE A 21 -6.81 19.52 -0.75
N LYS A 22 -6.12 19.23 -1.86
CA LYS A 22 -6.70 18.65 -3.07
C LYS A 22 -6.00 17.33 -3.43
N PRO A 23 -6.76 16.28 -3.77
CA PRO A 23 -6.19 15.09 -4.38
C PRO A 23 -5.44 15.44 -5.66
N THR A 24 -4.40 14.65 -5.98
CA THR A 24 -3.68 14.81 -7.24
C THR A 24 -4.57 14.44 -8.43
N LYS A 25 -4.30 15.00 -9.62
CA LYS A 25 -5.07 14.68 -10.84
C LYS A 25 -5.10 13.17 -11.10
N GLN A 26 -4.00 12.49 -10.81
CA GLN A 26 -3.83 11.04 -10.89
C GLN A 26 -4.86 10.30 -10.03
N MET A 27 -5.01 10.69 -8.76
CA MET A 27 -5.96 10.07 -7.84
C MET A 27 -7.42 10.28 -8.31
N LEU A 28 -7.73 11.45 -8.87
CA LEU A 28 -9.09 11.76 -9.38
C LEU A 28 -9.50 10.90 -10.60
N LEU A 29 -8.53 10.30 -11.31
CA LEU A 29 -8.80 9.42 -12.46
C LEU A 29 -9.08 7.97 -12.06
N LEU A 30 -8.96 7.63 -10.77
CA LEU A 30 -9.16 6.27 -10.27
C LEU A 30 -10.64 5.98 -10.02
N LYS A 31 -11.03 4.72 -10.28
CA LYS A 31 -12.31 4.19 -9.77
C LYS A 31 -12.30 4.27 -8.24
N ARG A 32 -13.45 4.56 -7.63
CA ARG A 32 -13.61 4.69 -6.16
C ARG A 32 -12.94 3.58 -5.35
N ARG A 33 -13.08 2.32 -5.80
CA ARG A 33 -12.46 1.16 -5.14
C ARG A 33 -10.93 1.26 -5.12
N ILE A 34 -10.31 1.56 -6.26
CA ILE A 34 -8.85 1.65 -6.39
C ILE A 34 -8.32 2.88 -5.63
N TYR A 35 -9.04 4.01 -5.69
CA TYR A 35 -8.72 5.18 -4.87
C TYR A 35 -8.65 4.82 -3.38
N GLY A 36 -9.66 4.09 -2.88
CA GLY A 36 -9.73 3.65 -1.50
C GLY A 36 -8.55 2.76 -1.12
N LEU A 37 -8.25 1.75 -1.95
CA LEU A 37 -7.13 0.85 -1.72
C LEU A 37 -5.78 1.61 -1.69
N VAL A 38 -5.50 2.44 -2.70
CA VAL A 38 -4.26 3.25 -2.73
C VAL A 38 -4.15 4.14 -1.50
N THR A 39 -5.25 4.74 -1.05
CA THR A 39 -5.28 5.56 0.17
C THR A 39 -4.98 4.72 1.42
N GLN A 40 -5.61 3.56 1.56
CA GLN A 40 -5.41 2.64 2.68
C GLN A 40 -3.96 2.16 2.75
N PHE A 41 -3.38 1.75 1.62
CA PHE A 41 -1.99 1.31 1.54
C PHE A 41 -1.01 2.43 1.89
N ARG A 42 -1.19 3.65 1.34
CA ARG A 42 -0.30 4.80 1.63
C ARG A 42 -0.37 5.24 3.09
N THR A 43 -1.53 5.14 3.71
CA THR A 43 -1.75 5.60 5.09
C THR A 43 -1.63 4.49 6.13
N GLY A 44 -1.37 3.24 5.72
CA GLY A 44 -1.35 2.09 6.63
C GLY A 44 -2.68 1.78 7.31
N HIS A 45 -3.80 2.35 6.81
CA HIS A 45 -5.17 2.04 7.25
C HIS A 45 -5.80 0.91 6.42
N ALA A 46 -4.96 -0.03 5.97
CA ALA A 46 -5.41 -1.21 5.24
C ALA A 46 -5.81 -2.31 6.23
N PHE A 47 -6.69 -3.21 5.80
CA PHE A 47 -7.09 -4.41 6.55
C PHE A 47 -5.92 -5.41 6.61
N THR A 48 -4.93 -5.09 7.43
CA THR A 48 -3.67 -5.82 7.59
C THR A 48 -3.39 -6.05 9.06
N GLY A 49 -2.59 -7.06 9.37
CA GLY A 49 -2.14 -7.33 10.74
C GLY A 49 -1.42 -6.14 11.40
N GLU A 50 -0.65 -5.35 10.64
CA GLU A 50 -0.04 -4.10 11.12
C GLU A 50 -1.06 -3.09 11.64
N TYR A 51 -2.15 -2.89 10.88
CA TYR A 51 -3.23 -1.99 11.26
C TYR A 51 -4.00 -2.53 12.46
N TYR A 52 -4.37 -3.81 12.44
CA TYR A 52 -5.10 -4.44 13.54
C TYR A 52 -4.31 -4.41 14.85
N ARG A 53 -2.99 -4.59 14.80
CA ARG A 53 -2.11 -4.47 15.97
C ARG A 53 -2.27 -3.12 16.69
N HIS A 54 -2.48 -2.03 15.97
CA HIS A 54 -2.54 -0.68 16.53
C HIS A 54 -3.97 -0.22 16.80
N SER A 55 -4.90 -0.52 15.89
CA SER A 55 -6.20 0.13 15.83
C SER A 55 -7.37 -0.80 16.17
N VAL A 56 -7.20 -2.11 16.04
CA VAL A 56 -8.25 -3.12 16.31
C VAL A 56 -7.63 -4.36 16.98
N PRO A 57 -7.20 -4.27 18.25
CA PRO A 57 -6.31 -5.25 18.87
C PRO A 57 -6.87 -6.68 18.94
N ASP A 58 -8.20 -6.81 18.94
CA ASP A 58 -8.94 -8.07 19.00
C ASP A 58 -8.96 -8.83 17.66
N ASN A 59 -8.57 -8.18 16.57
CA ASN A 59 -8.45 -8.83 15.26
C ASN A 59 -7.14 -9.62 15.14
N PRO A 60 -7.16 -10.75 14.40
CA PRO A 60 -5.95 -11.53 14.15
C PRO A 60 -4.92 -10.70 13.39
N ARG A 61 -3.66 -10.82 13.79
CA ARG A 61 -2.54 -10.06 13.21
C ARG A 61 -1.65 -10.90 12.29
N SER A 62 -1.75 -12.22 12.42
CA SER A 62 -1.02 -13.17 11.61
C SER A 62 -1.65 -13.31 10.23
N CYS A 63 -0.82 -13.51 9.22
CA CYS A 63 -1.29 -13.86 7.89
C CYS A 63 -1.72 -15.34 7.88
N THR A 64 -2.65 -15.70 6.99
CA THR A 64 -3.11 -17.07 6.80
C THR A 64 -2.02 -17.99 6.25
N CYS A 65 -0.97 -17.43 5.66
CA CYS A 65 0.22 -18.16 5.20
C CYS A 65 1.12 -18.65 6.36
N GLY A 66 0.86 -18.22 7.60
CA GLY A 66 1.64 -18.57 8.79
C GLY A 66 2.59 -17.46 9.28
N GLU A 67 2.73 -16.35 8.56
CA GLU A 67 3.52 -15.20 9.02
C GLU A 67 2.90 -14.61 10.29
N PRO A 68 3.66 -14.44 11.39
CA PRO A 68 3.14 -13.95 12.67
C PRO A 68 2.59 -12.52 12.61
N LEU A 69 3.09 -11.69 11.69
CA LEU A 69 2.59 -10.35 11.46
C LEU A 69 2.38 -10.09 9.97
N GLU A 70 1.13 -9.89 9.59
CA GLU A 70 0.76 -9.54 8.24
C GLU A 70 1.03 -8.04 7.99
N THR A 71 2.15 -7.76 7.31
CA THR A 71 2.51 -6.42 6.85
C THR A 71 2.09 -6.20 5.39
N ARG A 72 2.01 -4.93 4.98
CA ARG A 72 1.73 -4.58 3.56
C ARG A 72 2.79 -5.14 2.62
N GLU A 73 4.06 -5.02 3.00
CA GLU A 73 5.21 -5.54 2.26
C GLU A 73 5.16 -7.06 2.15
N HIS A 74 4.79 -7.74 3.25
CA HIS A 74 4.57 -9.17 3.25
C HIS A 74 3.49 -9.54 2.23
N ILE A 75 2.28 -8.97 2.33
CA ILE A 75 1.17 -9.27 1.40
C ILE A 75 1.59 -9.07 -0.06
N MET A 76 2.28 -7.97 -0.37
CA MET A 76 2.59 -7.60 -1.76
C MET A 76 3.74 -8.38 -2.37
N PHE A 77 4.80 -8.65 -1.59
CA PHE A 77 6.08 -9.07 -2.14
C PHE A 77 6.58 -10.42 -1.62
N VAL A 78 6.04 -10.92 -0.52
CA VAL A 78 6.57 -12.12 0.15
C VAL A 78 5.52 -13.23 0.24
N CYS A 79 4.28 -12.89 0.56
CA CYS A 79 3.23 -13.82 0.94
C CYS A 79 2.97 -14.85 -0.18
N PRO A 80 3.13 -16.15 0.09
CA PRO A 80 2.95 -17.20 -0.92
C PRO A 80 1.49 -17.28 -1.40
N THR A 81 0.52 -16.87 -0.57
CA THR A 81 -0.90 -16.80 -0.94
C THR A 81 -1.16 -15.91 -2.16
N TYR A 82 -0.30 -14.92 -2.40
CA TYR A 82 -0.44 -13.97 -3.51
C TYR A 82 0.65 -14.10 -4.58
N GLU A 83 1.45 -15.17 -4.53
CA GLU A 83 2.56 -15.38 -5.46
C GLU A 83 2.12 -15.36 -6.93
N GLU A 84 0.98 -16.01 -7.24
CA GLU A 84 0.41 -16.05 -8.60
C GLU A 84 0.19 -14.65 -9.18
N HIS A 85 -0.14 -13.67 -8.34
CA HIS A 85 -0.47 -12.31 -8.78
C HIS A 85 0.71 -11.34 -8.70
N ARG A 86 1.86 -11.75 -8.14
CA ARG A 86 3.01 -10.86 -7.89
C ARG A 86 3.63 -10.30 -9.17
N HIS A 87 3.59 -11.08 -10.26
CA HIS A 87 4.05 -10.65 -11.58
C HIS A 87 3.34 -9.39 -12.12
N LEU A 88 2.17 -9.04 -11.58
CA LEU A 88 1.47 -7.80 -11.91
C LEU A 88 2.18 -6.58 -11.31
N LEU A 89 2.83 -6.73 -10.16
CA LEU A 89 3.56 -5.68 -9.48
C LEU A 89 4.99 -5.55 -10.02
N GLU A 90 5.65 -6.66 -10.37
CA GLU A 90 7.00 -6.67 -10.94
C GLU A 90 7.10 -5.88 -12.26
N LYS A 91 6.03 -5.86 -13.06
CA LYS A 91 5.95 -5.05 -14.29
C LYS A 91 6.01 -3.54 -14.03
N VAL A 92 5.71 -3.13 -12.81
CA VAL A 92 5.60 -1.73 -12.38
C VAL A 92 6.79 -1.31 -11.57
N SER A 93 7.22 -2.18 -10.64
CA SER A 93 8.34 -1.95 -9.74
C SER A 93 9.12 -3.25 -9.60
N PRO A 94 10.14 -3.47 -10.46
CA PRO A 94 11.03 -4.63 -10.35
C PRO A 94 11.74 -4.70 -8.99
N ASP A 95 11.97 -3.55 -8.36
CA ASP A 95 12.61 -3.42 -7.05
C ASP A 95 11.63 -3.59 -5.87
N HIS A 96 10.36 -3.94 -6.13
CA HIS A 96 9.33 -4.13 -5.11
C HIS A 96 9.16 -2.93 -4.17
N SER A 97 9.22 -1.71 -4.72
CA SER A 97 8.99 -0.49 -3.94
C SER A 97 7.49 -0.18 -3.84
N SER A 98 6.97 -0.22 -2.61
CA SER A 98 5.60 0.23 -2.32
C SER A 98 5.37 1.69 -2.73
N GLU A 99 6.42 2.51 -2.67
CA GLU A 99 6.41 3.91 -3.05
C GLU A 99 6.32 4.10 -4.55
N GLU A 100 7.00 3.26 -5.33
CA GLU A 100 6.86 3.30 -6.78
C GLU A 100 5.43 2.90 -7.19
N ILE A 101 4.91 1.82 -6.62
CA ILE A 101 3.60 1.27 -6.96
C ILE A 101 2.46 2.23 -6.59
N PHE A 102 2.48 2.81 -5.39
CA PHE A 102 1.37 3.65 -4.90
C PHE A 102 1.65 5.15 -4.95
N GLY A 103 2.89 5.55 -5.18
CA GLY A 103 3.32 6.94 -5.18
C GLY A 103 3.48 7.55 -6.55
N THR A 104 3.72 6.73 -7.58
CA THR A 104 3.95 7.23 -8.93
C THR A 104 2.72 7.06 -9.81
N TRP A 105 2.60 7.91 -10.83
CA TRP A 105 1.53 7.76 -11.81
C TRP A 105 1.59 6.42 -12.57
N PRO A 106 2.76 5.95 -13.04
CA PRO A 106 2.88 4.63 -13.64
C PRO A 106 2.30 3.51 -12.77
N GLY A 107 2.65 3.46 -11.48
CA GLY A 107 2.15 2.43 -10.58
C GLY A 107 0.67 2.53 -10.26
N ILE A 108 0.19 3.74 -10.00
CA ILE A 108 -1.24 4.00 -9.79
C ILE A 108 -2.07 3.66 -11.04
N LYS A 109 -1.53 3.93 -12.24
CA LYS A 109 -2.20 3.60 -13.51
C LYS A 109 -2.21 2.10 -13.76
N HIS A 110 -1.16 1.35 -13.43
CA HIS A 110 -1.15 -0.09 -13.60
C HIS A 110 -2.18 -0.79 -12.69
N SER A 111 -2.38 -0.25 -11.49
CA SER A 111 -3.43 -0.68 -10.54
C SER A 111 -4.86 -0.59 -11.11
N ARG A 112 -5.06 0.09 -12.25
CA ARG A 112 -6.34 0.23 -12.97
C ARG A 112 -6.62 -0.95 -13.91
N ALA A 113 -5.60 -1.68 -14.36
CA ALA A 113 -5.69 -2.68 -15.42
C ALA A 113 -6.05 -4.09 -14.92
N SER A 114 -5.74 -4.41 -13.65
CA SER A 114 -5.87 -5.76 -13.09
C SER A 114 -7.23 -6.07 -12.43
N SER A 115 -8.27 -5.28 -12.71
CA SER A 115 -9.63 -5.46 -12.18
C SER A 115 -10.65 -5.84 -13.26
N GLN A 116 -10.25 -6.68 -14.21
CA GLN A 116 -11.18 -7.40 -15.08
C GLN A 116 -11.42 -8.79 -14.53
#